data_AF-A0A6A2EYN6-F1
#
_entry.id   AF-A0A6A2EYN6-F1
#
_cell.length_a   1.000
_cell.length_b   1.000
_cell.length_c   1.000
_cell.angle_alpha   90.00
_cell.angle_beta   90.00
_cell.angle_gamma   90.00
#
_symmetry.space_group_name_H-M   'P 1'
#
loop_
_entity.id
_entity.type
_entity.pdbx_description
1 polymer ?
#
loop_
_entity_poly.entity_id
_entity_poly.type
_entity_poly.pdbx_seq_one_letter_code
_entity_poly.pdbx_strand_id
1 'polypeptide(L)'
;MNITDIASTQYDDFKGFVAMDFHDATNYHELCKDNGIETDDIFILGIKFSEHTISGIGDRGKLHFTMYGLYKSEAGDNFEAIERYLDANRSVKLIERGGYVSYASLGKYIKRFEVAAFNKGLLDKLSNTNIKLEENSDEE
;
A
#
# COMPACT_ATOMS: atom_id res chain seq x y z
N MET A 1 -2.41 3.05 16.89
CA MET A 1 -2.80 2.48 15.59
C MET A 1 -1.62 1.67 15.10
N ASN A 2 -1.80 0.39 14.76
CA ASN A 2 -0.72 -0.39 14.16
C ASN A 2 -0.72 -0.15 12.64
N ILE A 3 0.44 -0.30 11.99
CA ILE A 3 0.54 -0.18 10.52
C ILE A 3 -0.41 -1.16 9.81
N THR A 4 -0.65 -2.32 10.42
CA THR A 4 -1.58 -3.36 9.96
C THR A 4 -3.04 -2.92 9.99
N ASP A 5 -3.39 -1.84 10.71
CA ASP A 5 -4.76 -1.32 10.79
C ASP A 5 -5.06 -0.26 9.69
N ILE A 6 -4.04 0.18 8.94
CA ILE A 6 -4.18 1.24 7.92
C ILE A 6 -5.10 0.81 6.77
N ALA A 7 -5.02 -0.45 6.35
CA ALA A 7 -5.93 -1.05 5.38
C ALA A 7 -7.13 -1.64 6.11
N SER A 8 -8.31 -1.06 5.88
CA SER A 8 -9.57 -1.52 6.44
C SER A 8 -10.75 -1.13 5.55
N THR A 9 -11.83 -1.91 5.65
CA THR A 9 -13.15 -1.56 5.12
C THR A 9 -14.19 -1.56 6.25
N GLN A 10 -15.44 -1.16 5.95
CA GLN A 10 -16.49 -1.05 6.97
C GLN A 10 -16.72 -2.35 7.75
N TYR A 11 -16.65 -3.50 7.07
CA TYR A 11 -16.88 -4.82 7.67
C TYR A 11 -15.59 -5.65 7.76
N ASP A 12 -14.61 -5.38 6.89
CA ASP A 12 -13.27 -6.00 6.93
C ASP A 12 -13.30 -7.53 6.90
N ASP A 13 -14.23 -8.10 6.12
CA ASP A 13 -14.49 -9.54 6.04
C ASP A 13 -13.25 -10.34 5.59
N PHE A 14 -12.45 -9.74 4.69
CA PHE A 14 -11.22 -10.31 4.17
C PHE A 14 -10.05 -9.36 4.40
N LYS A 15 -8.90 -9.93 4.77
CA LYS A 15 -7.64 -9.21 4.96
C LYS A 15 -6.46 -10.08 4.52
N GLY A 16 -5.35 -9.47 4.15
CA GLY A 16 -4.20 -10.22 3.70
C GLY A 16 -3.08 -9.35 3.14
N PHE A 17 -2.51 -9.80 2.04
CA PHE A 17 -1.23 -9.37 1.53
C PHE A 17 -1.38 -8.73 0.15
N VAL A 18 -0.48 -7.80 -0.12
CA VAL A 18 -0.34 -7.15 -1.43
C VAL A 18 1.12 -7.22 -1.83
N ALA A 19 1.37 -7.64 -3.06
CA ALA A 19 2.65 -7.47 -3.74
C ALA A 19 2.46 -6.50 -4.90
N MET A 20 3.44 -5.62 -5.15
CA MET A 20 3.34 -4.58 -6.17
C MET A 20 4.70 -4.27 -6.78
N ASP A 21 4.76 -4.27 -8.11
CA ASP A 21 5.88 -3.78 -8.89
C ASP A 21 5.51 -2.44 -9.53
N PHE A 22 6.34 -1.42 -9.28
CA PHE A 22 6.34 -0.20 -10.10
C PHE A 22 7.13 -0.43 -11.38
N HIS A 23 6.94 0.42 -12.40
CA HIS A 23 7.77 0.33 -13.61
C HIS A 23 9.25 0.63 -13.33
N ASP A 24 9.49 1.59 -12.43
CA ASP A 24 10.75 2.16 -12.00
C ASP A 24 10.67 2.62 -10.54
N ALA A 25 11.84 2.78 -9.90
CA ALA A 25 11.97 3.22 -8.51
C ALA A 25 11.53 4.68 -8.25
N THR A 26 11.04 5.41 -9.25
CA THR A 26 10.56 6.80 -9.13
C THR A 26 9.07 6.96 -9.38
N ASN A 27 8.35 5.94 -9.89
CA ASN A 27 6.96 6.13 -10.30
C ASN A 27 6.00 6.48 -9.16
N TYR A 28 6.36 6.21 -7.90
CA TYR A 28 5.56 6.68 -6.77
C TYR A 28 5.68 8.21 -6.57
N HIS A 29 6.86 8.77 -6.79
CA HIS A 29 7.05 10.22 -6.81
C HIS A 29 6.29 10.85 -7.98
N GLU A 30 6.28 10.19 -9.15
CA GLU A 30 5.51 10.63 -10.31
C GLU A 30 4.01 10.58 -10.05
N LEU A 31 3.48 9.51 -9.45
CA LEU A 31 2.08 9.42 -9.04
C LEU A 31 1.71 10.59 -8.12
N CYS A 32 2.55 10.89 -7.12
CA CYS A 32 2.33 12.01 -6.21
C CYS A 32 2.35 13.35 -6.96
N LYS A 33 3.39 13.58 -7.78
CA LYS A 33 3.61 14.82 -8.53
C LYS A 33 2.49 15.11 -9.53
N ASP A 34 2.07 14.10 -10.30
CA ASP A 34 0.98 14.22 -11.27
C ASP A 34 -0.37 14.53 -10.61
N ASN A 35 -0.47 14.30 -9.30
CA ASN A 35 -1.63 14.64 -8.46
C ASN A 35 -1.38 15.86 -7.55
N GLY A 36 -0.34 16.65 -7.81
CA GLY A 36 -0.06 17.90 -7.09
C GLY A 36 0.49 17.70 -5.67
N ILE A 37 1.09 16.55 -5.38
CA ILE A 37 1.68 16.22 -4.09
C ILE A 37 3.20 16.28 -4.19
N GLU A 38 3.80 17.29 -3.56
CA GLU A 38 5.26 17.42 -3.42
C GLU A 38 5.80 16.36 -2.46
N THR A 39 6.90 15.70 -2.84
CA THR A 39 7.49 14.59 -2.07
C THR A 39 9.03 14.61 -2.03
N ASP A 40 9.66 15.68 -2.53
CA ASP A 40 11.12 15.76 -2.64
C ASP A 40 11.83 15.66 -1.28
N ASP A 41 11.21 16.20 -0.24
CA ASP A 41 11.70 16.19 1.15
C ASP A 41 11.23 14.97 1.96
N ILE A 42 10.50 14.03 1.34
CA ILE A 42 9.87 12.89 2.01
C ILE A 42 10.52 11.58 1.56
N PHE A 43 10.91 10.76 2.52
CA PHE A 43 11.19 9.35 2.28
C PHE A 43 9.88 8.57 2.37
N ILE A 44 9.46 7.96 1.25
CA ILE A 44 8.18 7.26 1.15
C ILE A 44 8.34 5.83 1.68
N LEU A 45 7.46 5.46 2.61
CA LEU A 45 7.45 4.17 3.29
C LEU A 45 6.35 3.24 2.80
N GLY A 46 5.26 3.79 2.25
CA GLY A 46 4.14 2.97 1.81
C GLY A 46 3.08 3.74 1.06
N ILE A 47 2.17 2.98 0.45
CA ILE A 47 1.02 3.48 -0.28
C ILE A 47 -0.21 2.66 0.08
N LYS A 48 -1.36 3.34 0.15
CA LYS A 48 -2.68 2.74 0.27
C LYS A 48 -3.53 3.18 -0.91
N PHE A 49 -4.26 2.25 -1.50
CA PHE A 49 -5.35 2.54 -2.43
C PHE A 49 -6.67 2.20 -1.75
N SER A 50 -7.65 3.09 -1.89
CA SER A 50 -8.96 2.95 -1.25
C SER A 50 -10.05 3.51 -2.13
N GLU A 51 -11.16 2.80 -2.20
CA GLU A 51 -12.40 3.30 -2.77
C GLU A 51 -13.56 2.87 -1.84
N HIS A 52 -14.41 3.83 -1.49
CA HIS A 52 -15.59 3.60 -0.68
C HIS A 52 -16.79 4.16 -1.43
N THR A 53 -17.55 3.26 -2.06
CA THR A 53 -18.80 3.58 -2.74
C THR A 53 -19.88 2.57 -2.36
N ILE A 54 -21.14 2.97 -2.49
CA ILE A 54 -22.29 2.07 -2.36
C ILE A 54 -22.66 1.40 -3.70
N SER A 55 -22.12 1.89 -4.82
CA SER A 55 -22.43 1.42 -6.18
C SER A 55 -21.45 0.35 -6.68
N GLY A 56 -20.43 0.01 -5.89
CA GLY A 56 -19.38 -0.93 -6.26
C GLY A 56 -18.07 -0.25 -6.63
N ILE A 57 -16.98 -1.03 -6.55
CA ILE A 57 -15.62 -0.58 -6.92
C ILE A 57 -15.57 -0.28 -8.42
N GLY A 58 -14.90 0.82 -8.79
CA GLY A 58 -14.68 1.23 -10.17
C GLY A 58 -15.76 2.13 -10.78
N ASP A 59 -16.95 2.23 -10.17
CA ASP A 59 -18.07 3.03 -10.69
C ASP A 59 -17.72 4.53 -10.83
N ARG A 60 -16.84 5.04 -9.95
CA ARG A 60 -16.37 6.43 -10.02
C ARG A 60 -15.25 6.66 -11.04
N GLY A 61 -14.75 5.60 -11.68
CA GLY A 61 -13.62 5.65 -12.62
C GLY A 61 -12.28 6.05 -11.98
N LYS A 62 -12.23 6.21 -10.65
CA LYS A 62 -11.06 6.64 -9.90
C LYS A 62 -11.09 6.08 -8.49
N LEU A 63 -9.91 5.93 -7.90
CA LEU A 63 -9.73 5.59 -6.50
C LEU A 63 -8.96 6.69 -5.78
N HIS A 64 -9.03 6.68 -4.46
CA HIS A 64 -8.18 7.52 -3.61
C HIS A 64 -6.89 6.77 -3.32
N PHE A 65 -5.75 7.43 -3.43
CA PHE A 65 -4.47 6.91 -2.96
C PHE A 65 -3.93 7.77 -1.82
N THR A 66 -3.19 7.14 -0.93
CA THR A 66 -2.53 7.77 0.20
C THR A 66 -1.08 7.29 0.24
N MET A 67 -0.11 8.20 0.23
CA MET A 67 1.28 7.91 0.59
C MET A 67 1.48 8.04 2.10
N TYR A 68 2.40 7.24 2.64
CA TYR A 68 2.93 7.35 3.99
C TYR A 68 4.45 7.53 3.93
N GLY A 69 4.99 8.45 4.71
CA GLY A 69 6.43 8.75 4.69
C GLY A 69 6.94 9.50 5.92
N LEU A 70 8.25 9.78 5.92
CA LEU A 70 8.96 10.56 6.93
C LEU A 70 9.70 11.71 6.26
N TYR A 71 9.90 12.83 6.96
CA TYR A 71 10.76 13.90 6.45
C TYR A 71 12.21 13.43 6.44
N LYS A 72 12.88 13.60 5.31
CA LYS A 72 14.30 13.24 5.13
C LYS A 72 15.20 14.02 6.10
N SER A 73 14.82 15.25 6.45
CA SER A 73 15.54 16.09 7.42
C SER A 73 15.50 15.54 8.84
N GLU A 74 14.52 14.70 9.18
CA GLU A 74 14.35 14.12 10.51
C GLU A 74 14.89 12.69 10.59
N ALA A 75 14.59 11.87 9.59
CA ALA A 75 14.86 10.43 9.61
C ALA A 75 16.01 9.99 8.68
N GLY A 76 16.54 10.91 7.86
CA GLY A 76 17.52 10.62 6.82
C GLY A 76 16.90 10.32 5.45
N ASP A 77 17.74 10.26 4.42
CA ASP A 77 17.31 10.21 3.02
C ASP A 77 17.53 8.84 2.34
N ASN A 78 17.97 7.85 3.10
CA ASN A 78 18.28 6.50 2.63
C ASN A 78 17.76 5.44 3.60
N PHE A 79 17.67 4.20 3.11
CA PHE A 79 17.07 3.09 3.84
C PHE A 79 17.74 2.83 5.19
N GLU A 80 19.07 2.83 5.25
CA GLU A 80 19.82 2.57 6.47
C GLU A 80 19.59 3.65 7.55
N ALA A 81 19.51 4.92 7.14
CA ALA A 81 19.18 6.01 8.04
C ALA A 81 17.75 5.89 8.58
N ILE A 82 16.80 5.54 7.71
CA ILE A 82 15.40 5.32 8.05
C ILE A 82 15.25 4.15 9.03
N GLU A 83 15.92 3.03 8.77
CA GLU A 83 15.91 1.85 9.64
C GLU A 83 16.45 2.20 11.05
N ARG A 84 17.60 2.87 11.12
CA ARG A 84 18.14 3.37 12.40
C ARG A 84 17.18 4.33 13.13
N TYR A 85 16.52 5.21 12.39
CA TYR A 85 15.54 6.12 12.96
C TYR A 85 14.36 5.36 13.56
N LEU A 86 13.84 4.35 12.86
CA LEU A 86 12.74 3.52 13.35
C LEU A 86 13.15 2.71 14.59
N ASP A 87 14.35 2.12 14.60
CA ASP A 87 14.86 1.35 15.75
C ASP A 87 15.07 2.21 17.00
N ALA A 88 15.52 3.45 16.82
CA ALA A 88 15.76 4.38 17.92
C ALA A 88 14.47 4.96 18.52
N ASN A 89 13.34 4.88 17.81
CA ASN A 89 12.10 5.56 18.20
C ASN A 89 10.95 4.57 18.44
N ARG A 90 10.46 4.52 19.69
CA ARG A 90 9.31 3.67 20.07
C ARG A 90 7.98 4.10 19.42
N SER A 91 7.91 5.32 18.92
CA SER A 91 6.73 5.90 18.27
C SER A 91 7.20 6.93 17.25
N VAL A 92 6.64 6.87 16.05
CA VAL A 92 6.98 7.75 14.94
C VAL A 92 5.73 8.37 14.35
N LYS A 93 5.82 9.63 13.91
CA LYS A 93 4.72 10.33 13.25
C LYS A 93 4.92 10.24 11.74
N LEU A 94 4.04 9.50 11.08
CA LEU A 94 4.04 9.43 9.62
C LEU A 94 3.37 10.67 9.01
N ILE A 95 3.93 11.12 7.90
CA ILE A 95 3.29 12.05 6.98
C ILE A 95 2.27 11.26 6.18
N GLU A 96 1.05 11.79 6.07
CA GLU A 96 -0.01 11.25 5.23
C GLU A 96 -0.39 12.31 4.18
N ARG A 97 -0.25 11.98 2.90
CA ARG A 97 -0.70 12.83 1.78
C ARG A 97 -1.42 11.95 0.76
N GLY A 98 -2.43 12.48 0.08
CA GLY A 98 -3.23 11.67 -0.82
C GLY A 98 -4.01 12.48 -1.82
N GLY A 99 -4.49 11.78 -2.84
CA GLY A 99 -5.21 12.35 -3.96
C GLY A 99 -6.05 11.29 -4.67
N TYR A 100 -6.63 11.66 -5.81
CA TYR A 100 -7.43 10.73 -6.61
C TYR A 100 -6.74 10.43 -7.93
N VAL A 101 -6.62 9.16 -8.26
CA VAL A 101 -6.09 8.69 -9.55
C VAL A 101 -7.13 7.85 -10.26
N SER A 102 -7.26 8.01 -11.57
CA SER A 102 -8.17 7.19 -12.37
C SER A 102 -7.64 5.75 -12.47
N TYR A 103 -8.56 4.78 -12.56
CA TYR A 103 -8.17 3.38 -12.78
C TYR A 103 -7.37 3.21 -14.07
N ALA A 104 -7.78 3.91 -15.13
CA ALA A 104 -7.10 3.88 -16.42
C ALA A 104 -5.65 4.39 -16.35
N SER A 105 -5.34 5.32 -15.45
CA SER A 105 -4.00 5.87 -15.30
C SER A 105 -3.10 5.10 -14.34
N LEU A 106 -3.63 4.16 -13.55
CA LEU A 106 -2.80 3.39 -12.60
C LEU A 106 -1.72 2.57 -13.31
N GLY A 107 -2.02 2.03 -14.49
CA GLY A 107 -1.06 1.27 -15.30
C GLY A 107 0.16 2.08 -15.76
N LYS A 108 0.11 3.41 -15.69
CA LYS A 108 1.28 4.28 -15.90
C LYS A 108 2.33 4.09 -14.81
N TYR A 109 1.90 3.85 -13.57
CA TYR A 109 2.78 3.82 -12.40
C TYR A 109 3.05 2.39 -11.92
N ILE A 110 2.00 1.56 -11.89
CA ILE A 110 2.05 0.18 -11.38
C ILE A 110 2.14 -0.76 -12.58
N LYS A 111 3.21 -1.53 -12.62
CA LYS A 111 3.46 -2.52 -13.68
C LYS A 111 2.71 -3.81 -13.41
N ARG A 112 2.74 -4.29 -12.17
CA ARG A 112 2.08 -5.52 -11.72
C ARG A 112 1.64 -5.37 -10.27
N PHE A 113 0.56 -6.02 -9.90
CA PHE A 113 0.19 -6.18 -8.51
C PHE A 113 -0.55 -7.51 -8.33
N GLU A 114 -0.48 -8.04 -7.12
CA GLU A 114 -1.19 -9.23 -6.71
C GLU A 114 -1.80 -8.98 -5.33
N VAL A 115 -3.05 -9.39 -5.15
CA VAL A 115 -3.78 -9.27 -3.89
C VAL A 115 -4.25 -10.66 -3.48
N ALA A 116 -3.80 -11.11 -2.31
CA ALA A 116 -4.27 -12.33 -1.69
C ALA A 116 -4.92 -11.96 -0.34
N ALA A 117 -6.21 -12.22 -0.20
CA ALA A 117 -6.93 -11.95 1.02
C ALA A 117 -7.68 -13.20 1.49
N PHE A 118 -7.72 -13.39 2.80
CA PHE A 118 -8.38 -14.50 3.45
C PHE A 118 -9.41 -13.97 4.44
N ASN A 119 -10.34 -14.82 4.84
CA ASN A 119 -11.31 -14.44 5.88
C ASN A 119 -10.55 -13.94 7.13
N LYS A 120 -10.85 -12.71 7.56
CA LYS A 120 -10.13 -12.05 8.64
C LYS A 120 -10.18 -12.84 9.95
N GLY A 121 -11.32 -13.47 10.25
CA GLY A 121 -11.49 -14.29 11.47
C GLY A 121 -10.66 -15.58 11.48
N LEU A 122 -10.14 -16.01 10.32
CA LEU A 122 -9.30 -17.21 10.19
C LEU A 122 -7.84 -16.89 9.86
N LEU A 123 -7.52 -15.67 9.40
CA LEU A 123 -6.19 -15.28 8.94
C LEU A 123 -5.11 -15.49 10.01
N ASP A 124 -5.40 -15.16 11.27
CA ASP A 124 -4.44 -15.36 12.38
C ASP A 124 -4.13 -16.84 12.60
N LYS A 125 -5.12 -17.73 12.41
CA LYS A 125 -4.93 -19.18 12.52
C LYS A 125 -4.12 -19.70 11.33
N LEU A 126 -4.44 -19.24 10.12
CA LEU A 126 -3.75 -19.62 8.90
C LEU A 126 -2.27 -19.21 8.93
N SER A 127 -1.96 -18.01 9.43
CA SER A 127 -0.58 -17.50 9.54
C SER A 127 0.33 -18.35 10.43
N ASN A 128 -0.24 -19.16 11.33
CA ASN A 128 0.48 -20.07 12.22
C ASN A 128 0.32 -21.55 11.84
N THR A 129 -0.31 -21.83 10.71
CA THR A 129 -0.57 -23.18 10.21
C THR A 129 0.40 -23.50 9.07
N ASN A 130 0.91 -24.72 9.02
CA ASN A 130 1.65 -25.19 7.84
C ASN A 130 0.66 -25.49 6.70
N ILE A 131 0.60 -24.61 5.71
CA ILE A 131 -0.34 -24.69 4.58
C ILE A 131 0.34 -25.43 3.43
N LYS A 132 -0.40 -26.36 2.82
CA LYS A 132 -0.06 -26.95 1.52
C LYS A 132 -1.14 -26.54 0.53
N LEU A 133 -0.73 -26.06 -0.63
CA LEU A 133 -1.63 -25.75 -1.73
C LEU A 133 -1.78 -27.00 -2.59
N GLU A 134 -3.01 -27.30 -2.99
CA GLU A 134 -3.30 -28.28 -4.03
C GLU A 134 -3.29 -27.52 -5.36
N GLU A 135 -2.31 -27.81 -6.21
CA GLU A 135 -2.26 -27.24 -7.56
C GLU A 135 -3.24 -28.00 -8.45
N ASN A 136 -4.23 -27.30 -9.01
CA ASN A 136 -4.94 -27.82 -10.16
C ASN A 136 -4.06 -27.53 -11.38
N SER A 137 -3.49 -28.58 -11.97
CA SER A 137 -2.86 -28.50 -13.28
C SER A 137 -3.97 -28.39 -14.32
N ASP A 138 -4.41 -27.17 -14.62
CA ASP A 138 -5.17 -26.93 -15.84
C ASP A 138 -4.17 -26.94 -17.00
N GLU A 139 -4.23 -28.00 -17.82
CA GLU A 139 -3.54 -28.10 -19.12
C GLU A 139 -4.06 -26.97 -20.03
N GLU A 140 -3.14 -26.12 -20.53
CA GLU A 140 -3.40 -25.18 -21.64
C GLU A 140 -3.61 -25.88 -22.99
#